data_AF-A0A842WS75-F1
#
_entry.id   AF-A0A842WS75-F1
#
_cell.length_a   1.000
_cell.length_b   1.000
_cell.length_c   1.000
_cell.angle_alpha   90.00
_cell.angle_beta   90.00
_cell.angle_gamma   90.00
#
_symmetry.space_group_name_H-M   'P 1'
#
loop_
_entity.id
_entity.type
_entity.pdbx_description
1 polymer ?
#
loop_
_entity_poly.entity_id
_entity_poly.type
_entity_poly.pdbx_seq_one_letter_code
_entity_poly.pdbx_strand_id
1 'polypeptide(L)' 'MGGLWNHNITIVVYDNGGRYTSDTDIIEALAAVEPTATTSTTSGGSLWNFTPMEILMMVVGGSLLIIALIALVRRRRE' A
#
# COMPACT_ATOMS: atom_id res chain seq x y z
N MET A 1 11.21 39.03 21.14
CA MET A 1 10.21 39.13 20.06
C MET A 1 10.29 37.84 19.26
N GLY A 2 9.39 36.89 19.50
CA GLY A 2 9.36 35.64 18.71
C GLY A 2 8.66 35.92 17.39
N GLY A 3 9.36 35.75 16.27
CA GLY A 3 8.75 35.87 14.95
C GLY A 3 7.76 34.73 14.70
N LEU A 4 6.61 35.05 14.11
CA LEU A 4 5.70 34.05 13.56
C LEU A 4 6.34 33.50 12.28
N TRP A 5 6.51 32.18 12.22
CA TRP A 5 6.99 31.50 11.02
C TRP A 5 5.82 30.80 10.36
N ASN A 6 5.54 31.17 9.11
CA ASN A 6 4.49 30.54 8.32
C ASN A 6 5.11 29.39 7.52
N HIS A 7 4.59 28.18 7.73
CA HIS A 7 5.00 27.00 7.00
C HIS A 7 3.87 26.61 6.05
N ASN A 8 4.21 26.47 4.77
CA ASN A 8 3.30 25.91 3.78
C ASN A 8 3.61 24.42 3.67
N ILE A 9 2.64 23.58 4.02
CA ILE A 9 2.74 22.13 3.86
C ILE A 9 1.85 21.73 2.69
N THR A 10 2.48 21.28 1.60
CA THR A 10 1.75 20.72 0.46
C THR A 10 1.77 19.21 0.55
N ILE A 11 0.57 18.62 0.65
CA ILE A 11 0.37 17.18 0.54
C ILE A 11 0.07 16.86 -0.92
N VAL A 12 0.84 15.94 -1.50
CA VAL A 12 0.61 15.46 -2.88
C VAL A 12 0.31 13.96 -2.83
N VAL A 13 -0.83 13.58 -3.40
CA VAL A 13 -1.26 12.18 -3.49
C VAL A 13 -1.32 11.79 -4.95
N TYR A 14 -0.66 10.67 -5.29
CA TYR A 14 -0.65 10.11 -6.64
C TYR A 14 -1.57 8.88 -6.72
N ASP A 15 -2.29 8.75 -7.83
CA ASP A 15 -2.96 7.51 -8.21
C ASP A 15 -2.01 6.57 -8.97
N ASN A 16 -2.47 5.34 -9.22
CA ASN A 16 -1.69 4.31 -9.89
C ASN A 16 -1.45 4.59 -11.39
N GLY A 17 -2.13 5.58 -11.96
CA GLY A 17 -1.93 6.07 -13.32
C GLY A 17 -1.01 7.29 -13.40
N GLY A 18 -0.44 7.73 -12.27
CA GLY A 18 0.45 8.89 -12.19
C GLY A 18 -0.27 10.24 -12.16
N ARG A 19 -1.62 10.27 -12.04
CA ARG A 19 -2.34 11.52 -11.79
C ARG A 19 -2.17 11.90 -10.33
N TYR A 20 -2.08 13.20 -10.06
CA TYR A 20 -1.97 13.69 -8.69
C TYR A 20 -3.13 14.62 -8.32
N THR A 21 -3.47 14.60 -7.04
CA THR A 21 -4.21 15.68 -6.38
C THR A 21 -3.31 16.25 -5.29
N SER A 22 -3.43 17.55 -5.03
CA SER A 22 -2.64 18.21 -3.99
C SER A 22 -3.49 19.19 -3.21
N ASP A 23 -3.23 19.26 -1.92
CA ASP A 23 -3.79 20.27 -1.03
C ASP A 23 -2.67 20.95 -0.26
N THR A 24 -2.83 22.24 0.04
CA THR A 24 -1.81 23.02 0.75
C THR A 24 -2.42 23.67 1.98
N ASP A 25 -1.87 23.32 3.14
CA ASP A 25 -2.25 23.91 4.40
C ASP A 25 -1.18 24.90 4.87
N ILE A 26 -1.61 26.00 5.49
CA ILE A 26 -0.73 27.04 6.02
C ILE A 26 -0.76 26.95 7.53
N ILE A 27 0.33 26.49 8.12
CA ILE A 27 0.48 26.38 9.57
C ILE A 27 1.28 27.56 10.08
N GLU A 28 0.67 28.33 10.98
CA GLU A 28 1.34 29.38 11.73
C GLU A 28 1.95 28.77 13.01
N ALA A 29 3.27 28.60 13.01
CA ALA A 29 3.98 28.05 14.17
C ALA A 29 4.42 29.20 15.10
N LEU A 30 3.96 29.15 16.36
CA LEU A 30 4.54 29.92 17.45
C LEU A 30 5.91 29.32 17.78
N ALA A 31 6.96 30.12 17.67
CA ALA A 31 8.34 29.66 17.82
C ALA A 31 8.61 29.03 19.21
N ALA A 32 8.52 27.71 19.29
CA ALA A 32 9.16 26.89 20.30
C ALA A 32 9.51 25.55 19.66
N VAL A 33 10.82 25.26 19.57
CA VAL A 33 11.45 24.03 19.08
C VAL A 33 11.70 23.99 17.56
N GLU A 34 12.94 23.63 17.20
CA GLU A 34 13.39 23.41 15.82
C GLU A 34 12.49 22.40 15.09
N PRO A 35 12.07 22.67 13.84
CA PRO A 35 11.24 21.75 13.09
C PRO A 35 12.07 20.53 12.64
N THR A 36 11.90 19.41 13.32
CA THR A 36 12.39 18.11 12.85
C THR A 36 11.49 17.63 11.70
N ALA A 37 11.92 17.85 10.46
CA ALA A 37 11.25 17.26 9.31
C ALA A 37 11.33 15.73 9.40
N THR A 38 10.20 15.09 9.71
CA THR A 38 10.11 13.63 9.81
C THR A 38 9.44 13.11 8.54
N THR A 39 10.21 12.59 7.60
CA THR A 39 9.68 11.92 6.41
C THR A 39 9.26 10.50 6.80
N SER A 40 7.99 10.30 7.14
CA SER A 40 7.44 8.95 7.30
C SER A 40 7.15 8.37 5.91
N THR A 41 8.08 7.59 5.36
CA THR A 41 7.79 6.74 4.20
C THR A 41 6.98 5.53 4.68
N THR A 42 5.66 5.55 4.54
CA THR A 42 4.86 4.34 4.65
C THR A 42 5.20 3.46 3.45
N SER A 43 6.02 2.44 3.64
CA SER A 43 6.17 1.38 2.63
C SER A 43 4.84 0.62 2.57
N GLY A 44 3.94 1.09 1.72
CA GLY A 44 2.73 0.36 1.35
C GLY A 44 3.18 -0.88 0.59
N GLY A 45 3.42 -1.98 1.29
CA GLY A 45 3.66 -3.27 0.66
C GLY A 45 2.52 -3.55 -0.30
N SER A 46 2.81 -3.62 -1.60
CA SER A 46 1.80 -3.91 -2.60
C SER A 46 1.17 -5.28 -2.27
N LEU A 47 -0.14 -5.29 -2.00
CA LEU A 47 -0.93 -6.50 -1.77
C LEU A 47 -0.95 -7.45 -2.98
N TRP A 48 -0.36 -7.02 -4.10
CA TRP A 48 -0.32 -7.72 -5.38
C TRP A 48 1.11 -8.05 -5.84
N ASN A 49 2.11 -7.90 -4.96
CA ASN A 49 3.50 -8.24 -5.27
C ASN A 49 3.80 -9.71 -4.95
N PHE A 50 3.37 -10.60 -5.84
CA PHE A 50 3.72 -12.02 -5.76
C PHE A 50 5.05 -12.28 -6.46
N THR A 51 5.95 -12.98 -5.79
CA THR A 51 7.12 -13.58 -6.42
C THR A 51 6.70 -14.65 -7.44
N PRO A 52 7.51 -14.91 -8.48
CA PRO A 52 7.21 -15.97 -9.44
C PRO A 52 6.97 -17.34 -8.78
N MET A 53 7.64 -17.61 -7.67
CA MET A 53 7.48 -18.85 -6.91
C MET A 53 6.13 -18.94 -6.20
N GLU A 54 5.63 -17.84 -5.63
CA GLU A 54 4.30 -17.80 -4.99
C GLU A 54 3.18 -18.03 -6.02
N ILE A 55 3.30 -17.42 -7.21
CA ILE A 55 2.36 -17.64 -8.32
C ILE A 55 2.37 -19.11 -8.74
N LEU A 56 3.55 -19.72 -8.88
CA LEU A 56 3.68 -21.13 -9.22
C LEU A 56 2.98 -22.03 -8.19
N MET A 57 3.18 -21.76 -6.90
CA MET A 57 2.55 -22.53 -5.82
C MET A 57 1.03 -22.39 -5.82
N MET A 58 0.49 -21.20 -6.10
CA MET A 58 -0.97 -21.00 -6.21
C MET A 58 -1.57 -21.82 -7.36
N VAL A 59 -0.95 -21.79 -8.54
CA VAL A 59 -1.44 -22.52 -9.72
C VAL A 59 -1.37 -24.03 -9.50
N VAL A 60 -0.24 -24.54 -9.00
CA VAL A 60 -0.05 -25.98 -8.75
C VAL A 60 -0.98 -26.47 -7.64
N GLY A 61 -1.03 -25.76 -6.51
CA GLY A 61 -1.89 -26.11 -5.38
C GLY A 61 -3.37 -26.08 -5.75
N GLY A 62 -3.82 -25.03 -6.45
CA GLY A 62 -5.21 -24.92 -6.91
C GLY A 62 -5.60 -26.03 -7.88
N SER A 63 -4.71 -26.39 -8.81
CA SER A 63 -4.94 -27.49 -9.75
C SER A 63 -5.09 -28.84 -9.05
N LEU A 64 -4.22 -29.15 -8.08
CA LEU A 64 -4.29 -30.39 -7.31
C LEU A 64 -5.56 -30.47 -6.46
N LEU A 65 -5.99 -29.37 -5.85
CA LEU A 65 -7.24 -29.29 -5.10
C LEU A 65 -8.44 -29.63 -6.02
N ILE A 66 -8.51 -29.01 -7.20
CA ILE A 66 -9.59 -29.25 -8.16
C ILE A 66 -9.60 -30.72 -8.59
N ILE A 67 -8.43 -31.29 -8.90
CA ILE A 67 -8.31 -32.72 -9.27
C ILE A 67 -8.82 -33.62 -8.13
N ALA A 68 -8.42 -33.33 -6.89
CA ALA A 68 -8.85 -34.09 -5.72
C ALA A 68 -10.38 -34.01 -5.51
N LEU A 69 -10.97 -32.83 -5.69
CA LEU A 69 -12.41 -32.63 -5.61
C LEU A 69 -13.15 -33.41 -6.70
N ILE A 70 -12.66 -33.38 -7.94
CA ILE A 70 -13.22 -34.16 -9.05
C ILE A 70 -13.16 -35.65 -8.74
N ALA A 71 -12.01 -36.15 -8.26
CA ALA A 71 -11.85 -37.54 -7.88
C ALA A 71 -12.80 -37.95 -6.75
N LEU A 72 -12.96 -37.10 -5.73
CA LEU A 72 -13.87 -37.33 -4.61
C LEU A 72 -15.33 -37.39 -5.08
N VAL A 73 -15.75 -36.46 -5.94
CA VAL A 73 -17.12 -36.45 -6.49
C VAL A 73 -17.38 -37.68 -7.35
N ARG A 74 -16.41 -38.11 -8.17
CA ARG A 74 -16.53 -39.34 -8.96
C ARG A 74 -16.66 -40.57 -8.08
N ARG A 75 -15.83 -40.70 -7.03
CA ARG A 75 -15.90 -41.82 -6.07
C ARG A 75 -17.24 -41.90 -5.32
N ARG A 76 -17.96 -40.79 -5.15
CA ARG A 76 -19.29 -40.78 -4.50
C ARG A 76 -20.43 -41.16 -5.45
N ARG A 77 -20.17 -41.21 -6.75
CA ARG A 77 -21.17 -41.56 -7.78
C ARG A 77 -21.07 -43.01 -8.26
N GLU A 78 -19.98 -43.70 -7.89
CA GLU A 78 -19.81 -45.15 -7.99
C GLU A 78 -20.35 -45.82 -6.73
#